data_AF-A0A8J4KRB7-F1
#
_entry.id   AF-A0A8J4KRB7-F1
#
_cell.length_a   1.000
_cell.length_b   1.000
_cell.length_c   1.000
_cell.angle_alpha   90.00
_cell.angle_beta   90.00
_cell.angle_gamma   90.00
#
_symmetry.space_group_name_H-M   'P 1'
#
loop_
_entity.id
_entity.type
_entity.pdbx_description
1 polymer ?
#
loop_
_entity_poly.entity_id
_entity_poly.type
_entity_poly.pdbx_seq_one_letter_code
_entity_poly.pdbx_strand_id
1 'polypeptide(L)'
;LGVPQANELAAEAVVLQYTDWLDQDNPVKNREALDDIVGDHNVVCPLMHFAQRWAERGGTVFAYLFDHRASNLLWPPWMGVPHGYEIEFVFGQPLNPGLNYTAEEEQLSRRIMRYWGNFARSG
;
A
#
# COMPACT_ATOMS: atom_id res chain seq x y z
N LEU A 1 13.15 2.84 -10.58
CA LEU A 1 11.82 3.09 -10.00
C LEU A 1 11.76 4.59 -9.73
N GLY A 2 10.91 5.31 -10.44
CA GLY A 2 10.83 6.77 -10.46
C GLY A 2 9.69 7.19 -11.40
N VAL A 3 9.67 8.45 -11.86
CA VAL A 3 8.74 8.92 -12.90
C VAL A 3 9.50 9.07 -14.23
N PRO A 4 9.83 7.96 -14.94
CA PRO A 4 10.79 7.98 -16.05
C PRO A 4 10.32 8.77 -17.29
N GLN A 5 9.06 9.20 -17.33
CA GLN A 5 8.48 10.01 -18.40
C GLN A 5 8.33 11.50 -18.03
N ALA A 6 8.73 11.92 -16.82
CA ALA A 6 8.62 13.31 -16.41
C ALA A 6 9.64 14.19 -17.14
N ASN A 7 9.16 15.26 -17.79
CA ASN A 7 10.01 16.37 -18.20
C ASN A 7 10.39 17.24 -16.99
N GLU A 8 11.29 18.22 -17.17
CA GLU A 8 11.76 19.07 -16.07
C GLU A 8 10.61 19.77 -15.33
N LEU A 9 9.64 20.34 -16.06
CA LEU A 9 8.47 20.99 -15.46
C LEU A 9 7.64 20.02 -14.61
N ALA A 10 7.45 18.79 -15.08
CA ALA A 10 6.74 17.76 -14.32
C ALA A 10 7.53 17.32 -13.09
N ALA A 11 8.86 17.22 -13.19
CA ALA A 11 9.72 16.91 -12.04
C ALA A 11 9.66 18.03 -10.99
N GLU A 12 9.70 19.30 -11.41
CA GLU A 12 9.53 20.45 -10.51
C GLU A 12 8.16 20.45 -9.82
N ALA A 13 7.09 20.08 -10.55
CA ALA A 13 5.76 19.94 -9.96
C ALA A 13 5.69 18.80 -8.93
N VAL A 14 6.40 17.69 -9.15
CA VAL A 14 6.50 16.60 -8.16
C VAL A 14 7.25 17.08 -6.92
N VAL A 15 8.41 17.73 -7.07
CA VAL A 15 9.13 18.33 -5.94
C VAL A 15 8.24 19.30 -5.20
N LEU A 16 7.49 20.14 -5.92
CA LEU A 16 6.59 21.12 -5.32
C LEU A 16 5.56 20.48 -4.40
N GLN A 17 5.01 19.34 -4.81
CA GLN A 17 3.91 18.72 -4.09
C GLN A 17 4.34 17.87 -2.90
N TYR A 18 5.51 17.24 -2.97
CA TYR A 18 5.98 16.30 -1.95
C TYR A 18 7.04 16.90 -1.00
N THR A 19 7.40 18.16 -1.17
CA THR A 19 8.32 18.86 -0.25
C THR A 19 7.56 19.47 0.92
N ASP A 20 8.00 19.19 2.15
CA ASP A 20 7.62 20.01 3.29
C ASP A 20 8.39 21.34 3.25
N TRP A 21 7.70 22.38 2.78
CA TRP A 21 8.29 23.71 2.59
C TRP A 21 8.73 24.40 3.89
N LEU A 22 8.27 23.92 5.06
CA LEU A 22 8.70 24.42 6.37
C LEU A 22 9.95 23.69 6.90
N ASP A 23 10.37 22.58 6.28
CA ASP A 23 11.44 21.70 6.77
C ASP A 23 12.12 20.92 5.63
N GLN A 24 12.53 21.65 4.60
CA GLN A 24 12.92 21.13 3.27
C GLN A 24 14.13 20.17 3.30
N ASP A 25 15.06 20.40 4.22
CA ASP A 25 16.32 19.62 4.31
C ASP A 25 16.21 18.43 5.28
N ASN A 26 15.02 18.13 5.79
CA ASN A 26 14.84 17.03 6.73
C ASN A 26 15.00 15.66 6.03
N PRO A 27 16.02 14.87 6.38
CA PRO A 27 16.32 13.63 5.68
C PRO A 27 15.25 12.55 5.89
N VAL A 28 14.50 12.60 7.01
CA VAL A 28 13.42 11.64 7.30
C VAL A 28 12.21 11.94 6.42
N LYS A 29 11.80 13.22 6.36
CA LYS A 29 10.70 13.66 5.49
C LYS A 29 11.03 13.45 4.01
N ASN A 30 12.26 13.71 3.60
CA ASN A 30 12.68 13.49 2.21
C ASN A 30 12.67 11.99 1.83
N ARG A 31 12.99 11.09 2.78
CA ARG A 31 12.85 9.64 2.55
C ARG A 31 11.38 9.24 2.41
N GLU A 32 10.52 9.71 3.30
CA GLU A 32 9.08 9.42 3.28
C GLU A 32 8.41 10.00 2.02
N ALA A 33 8.77 11.23 1.62
CA ALA A 33 8.32 11.83 0.38
C ALA A 33 8.69 10.99 -0.86
N LEU A 34 9.87 10.38 -0.90
CA LEU A 34 10.25 9.48 -1.99
C LEU A 34 9.45 8.16 -1.97
N ASP A 35 9.12 7.64 -0.79
CA ASP A 35 8.22 6.48 -0.65
C ASP A 35 6.83 6.81 -1.21
N ASP A 36 6.27 7.96 -0.81
CA ASP A 36 4.99 8.46 -1.28
C ASP A 36 5.00 8.71 -2.81
N ILE A 37 6.00 9.40 -3.37
CA ILE A 37 6.09 9.66 -4.82
C ILE A 37 6.04 8.35 -5.62
N VAL A 38 6.82 7.35 -5.20
CA VAL A 38 6.90 6.07 -5.92
C VAL A 38 5.61 5.27 -5.73
N GLY A 39 5.08 5.20 -4.51
CA GLY A 39 3.84 4.49 -4.19
C GLY A 39 2.62 5.10 -4.88
N ASP A 40 2.47 6.41 -4.81
CA ASP A 40 1.37 7.16 -5.41
C ASP A 40 1.38 7.03 -6.93
N HIS A 41 2.52 7.32 -7.56
CA HIS A 41 2.62 7.32 -9.01
C HIS A 41 2.37 5.94 -9.61
N ASN A 42 2.94 4.89 -9.02
CA ASN A 42 2.95 3.56 -9.64
C ASN A 42 1.80 2.66 -9.18
N VAL A 43 1.21 2.90 -8.00
CA VAL A 43 0.22 1.99 -7.39
C VAL A 43 -1.05 2.72 -6.98
N VAL A 44 -0.98 3.68 -6.06
CA VAL A 44 -2.19 4.23 -5.41
C VAL A 44 -3.01 5.08 -6.37
N CYS A 45 -2.41 6.07 -7.05
CA CYS A 45 -3.16 6.94 -7.96
C CYS A 45 -3.75 6.18 -9.16
N PRO A 46 -3.02 5.26 -9.85
CA PRO A 46 -3.61 4.44 -10.90
C PRO A 46 -4.76 3.54 -10.41
N LEU A 47 -4.63 2.92 -9.23
CA LEU A 47 -5.69 2.11 -8.62
C LEU A 47 -6.94 2.94 -8.34
N MET A 48 -6.77 4.11 -7.71
CA MET A 48 -7.89 5.02 -7.41
C MET A 48 -8.55 5.55 -8.69
N HIS A 49 -7.76 5.84 -9.72
CA HIS A 49 -8.28 6.21 -11.03
C HIS A 49 -9.14 5.10 -11.63
N PHE A 50 -8.65 3.85 -11.62
CA PHE A 50 -9.41 2.70 -12.09
C PHE A 50 -10.72 2.52 -11.31
N ALA A 51 -10.64 2.54 -9.98
CA ALA A 51 -11.78 2.41 -9.08
C ALA A 51 -12.85 3.49 -9.36
N GLN A 52 -12.44 4.75 -9.47
CA GLN A 52 -13.34 5.85 -9.78
C GLN A 52 -14.03 5.64 -11.15
N ARG A 53 -13.27 5.29 -12.19
CA ARG A 53 -13.81 5.08 -13.53
C ARG A 53 -14.76 3.88 -13.62
N TRP A 54 -14.55 2.86 -12.80
CA TRP A 54 -15.47 1.73 -12.67
C TRP A 54 -16.79 2.16 -12.00
N ALA A 55 -16.68 2.90 -10.90
CA ALA A 55 -17.84 3.41 -10.15
C ALA A 55 -18.71 4.36 -11.00
N GLU A 56 -18.08 5.28 -11.75
CA GLU A 56 -18.77 6.21 -12.66
C GLU A 56 -19.60 5.51 -13.75
N ARG A 57 -19.27 4.24 -14.06
CA ARG A 57 -19.99 3.41 -15.03
C ARG A 57 -21.03 2.49 -14.39
N GLY A 58 -21.35 2.72 -13.11
CA GLY A 58 -22.36 1.95 -12.36
C GLY A 58 -21.84 0.65 -11.75
N GLY A 59 -20.52 0.42 -11.76
CA GLY A 59 -19.93 -0.74 -11.09
C GLY A 59 -19.81 -0.53 -9.58
N THR A 60 -20.06 -1.58 -8.80
CA THR A 60 -19.77 -1.57 -7.35
C THR A 60 -18.27 -1.73 -7.11
N VAL A 61 -17.70 -0.89 -6.25
CA VAL A 61 -16.27 -0.92 -5.88
C VAL A 61 -16.14 -1.18 -4.39
N PHE A 62 -15.24 -2.10 -4.03
CA PHE A 62 -14.73 -2.27 -2.68
C PHE A 62 -13.23 -2.00 -2.70
N ALA A 63 -12.76 -1.11 -1.85
CA ALA A 63 -11.35 -0.75 -1.73
C ALA A 63 -10.90 -0.92 -0.28
N TYR A 64 -9.64 -1.28 -0.07
CA TYR A 64 -9.04 -1.39 1.25
C TYR A 64 -7.62 -0.83 1.25
N LEU A 65 -7.18 -0.40 2.43
CA LEU A 65 -5.78 -0.13 2.75
C LEU A 65 -5.32 -1.23 3.73
N PHE A 66 -4.21 -1.88 3.44
CA PHE A 66 -3.58 -2.82 4.36
C PHE A 66 -2.40 -2.11 5.03
N ASP A 67 -2.54 -1.83 6.33
CA ASP A 67 -1.61 -1.02 7.14
C ASP A 67 -1.00 -1.81 8.31
N HIS A 68 -1.23 -3.13 8.36
CA HIS A 68 -0.64 -4.00 9.38
C HIS A 68 0.76 -4.45 8.97
N ARG A 69 1.77 -4.07 9.76
CA ARG A 69 3.14 -4.57 9.59
C ARG A 69 3.31 -5.89 10.32
N ALA A 70 3.64 -6.96 9.60
CA ALA A 70 3.84 -8.27 10.20
C ALA A 70 4.90 -8.25 11.31
N SER A 71 4.61 -8.93 12.42
CA SER A 71 5.45 -9.00 13.62
C SER A 71 6.82 -9.63 13.34
N ASN A 72 6.87 -10.52 12.35
CA ASN A 72 8.06 -11.24 11.89
C ASN A 72 8.67 -10.65 10.59
N LEU A 73 8.25 -9.44 10.18
CA LEU A 73 8.72 -8.82 8.95
C LEU A 73 10.22 -8.53 8.97
N LEU A 74 10.95 -9.05 7.98
CA LEU A 74 12.42 -8.95 7.90
C LEU A 74 12.93 -7.59 7.39
N TRP A 75 12.09 -6.80 6.72
CA TRP A 75 12.47 -5.49 6.23
C TRP A 75 12.77 -4.52 7.39
N PRO A 76 13.60 -3.50 7.19
CA PRO A 76 13.85 -2.50 8.22
C PRO A 76 12.57 -1.71 8.59
N PRO A 77 12.48 -1.15 9.82
CA PRO A 77 11.29 -0.44 10.28
C PRO A 77 10.85 0.74 9.39
N TRP A 78 11.80 1.43 8.77
CA TRP A 78 11.50 2.61 7.95
C TRP A 78 10.65 2.31 6.71
N MET A 79 10.62 1.06 6.24
CA MET A 79 9.81 0.66 5.07
C MET A 79 8.32 0.46 5.40
N GLY A 80 7.89 0.65 6.65
CA GLY A 80 6.48 0.55 7.01
C GLY A 80 5.87 -0.81 6.65
N VAL A 81 4.86 -0.82 5.80
CA VAL A 81 4.24 -2.04 5.23
C VAL A 81 4.59 -2.10 3.74
N PRO A 82 5.63 -2.85 3.35
CA PRO A 82 6.10 -2.84 1.96
C PRO A 82 5.09 -3.48 1.01
N HIS A 83 5.22 -3.14 -0.27
CA HIS A 83 4.41 -3.70 -1.35
C HIS A 83 4.42 -5.24 -1.34
N GLY A 84 3.22 -5.85 -1.40
CA GLY A 84 3.01 -7.30 -1.49
C GLY A 84 2.94 -8.04 -0.16
N TYR A 85 3.14 -7.37 0.98
CA TYR A 85 3.11 -8.03 2.29
C TYR A 85 1.71 -8.32 2.82
N GLU A 86 0.65 -7.82 2.17
CA GLU A 86 -0.71 -8.28 2.45
C GLU A 86 -0.97 -9.70 1.95
N ILE A 87 -0.21 -10.17 0.95
CA ILE A 87 -0.40 -11.48 0.29
C ILE A 87 -0.34 -12.62 1.31
N GLU A 88 0.59 -12.56 2.26
CA GLU A 88 0.75 -13.60 3.28
C GLU A 88 -0.52 -13.75 4.14
N PHE A 89 -1.20 -12.65 4.46
CA PHE A 89 -2.45 -12.64 5.22
C PHE A 89 -3.64 -13.09 4.37
N VAL A 90 -3.67 -12.71 3.09
CA VAL A 90 -4.72 -13.15 2.14
C VAL A 90 -4.69 -14.67 1.95
N PHE A 91 -3.50 -15.27 1.91
CA PHE A 91 -3.32 -16.71 1.66
C PHE A 91 -3.21 -17.57 2.94
N GLY A 92 -3.35 -16.98 4.12
CA GLY A 92 -3.42 -17.75 5.37
C GLY A 92 -2.07 -18.18 5.94
N GLN A 93 -0.95 -17.56 5.56
CA GLN A 93 0.37 -17.87 6.13
C GLN A 93 0.37 -17.74 7.67
N PRO A 94 -0.30 -16.75 8.31
CA PRO A 94 -0.40 -16.67 9.76
C PRO A 94 -1.06 -17.85 10.47
N LEU A 95 -1.77 -18.74 9.75
CA LEU A 95 -2.34 -19.96 10.33
C LEU A 95 -1.32 -21.10 10.44
N ASN A 96 -0.12 -20.94 9.88
CA ASN A 96 0.95 -21.93 9.99
C ASN A 96 1.73 -21.72 11.30
N PRO A 97 1.65 -22.66 12.27
CA PRO A 97 2.32 -22.52 13.57
C PRO A 97 3.85 -22.49 13.46
N GLY A 98 4.44 -22.93 12.33
CA GLY A 98 5.87 -22.90 12.09
C GLY A 98 6.44 -21.56 11.62
N LEU A 99 5.60 -20.56 11.34
CA LEU A 99 6.04 -19.27 10.77
C LEU A 99 6.07 -18.11 11.78
N ASN A 100 5.77 -18.38 13.06
CA ASN A 100 5.93 -17.43 14.16
C ASN A 100 5.17 -16.10 13.97
N TYR A 101 3.89 -16.17 13.57
CA TYR A 101 2.95 -15.04 13.62
C TYR A 101 2.23 -14.99 14.97
N THR A 102 1.67 -13.84 15.32
CA THR A 102 0.92 -13.68 16.57
C THR A 102 -0.53 -14.20 16.45
N ALA A 103 -1.20 -14.38 17.59
CA ALA A 103 -2.61 -14.79 17.60
C ALA A 103 -3.53 -13.74 16.95
N GLU A 104 -3.19 -12.46 17.09
CA GLU A 104 -3.90 -11.34 16.45
C GLU A 104 -3.73 -11.37 14.93
N GLU A 105 -2.53 -11.75 14.45
CA GLU A 105 -2.24 -11.91 13.02
C GLU A 105 -2.96 -13.11 12.41
N GLU A 106 -3.09 -14.21 13.15
CA GLU A 106 -3.95 -15.32 12.75
C GLU A 106 -5.41 -14.86 12.59
N GLN A 107 -5.94 -14.11 13.56
CA GLN A 107 -7.30 -13.57 13.50
C GLN A 107 -7.47 -12.58 12.33
N LEU A 108 -6.48 -11.72 12.10
CA LEU A 108 -6.48 -10.78 10.98
C LEU A 108 -6.52 -11.54 9.65
N SER A 109 -5.68 -12.57 9.48
CA SER A 109 -5.64 -13.39 8.27
C SER A 109 -6.98 -14.10 8.03
N ARG A 110 -7.56 -14.73 9.06
CA ARG A 110 -8.90 -15.36 8.95
C ARG A 110 -9.97 -14.37 8.50
N ARG A 111 -9.92 -13.13 9.00
CA ARG A 111 -10.85 -12.06 8.64
C ARG A 111 -10.65 -11.61 7.18
N ILE A 112 -9.41 -11.42 6.73
CA ILE A 112 -9.08 -11.06 5.35
C ILE A 112 -9.50 -12.17 4.38
N MET A 113 -9.16 -13.43 4.67
CA MET A 113 -9.61 -14.60 3.89
C MET A 113 -11.14 -14.64 3.77
N ARG A 114 -11.87 -14.30 4.84
CA ARG A 114 -13.33 -14.22 4.82
C ARG A 114 -13.84 -13.09 3.94
N TYR A 115 -13.22 -11.91 3.95
CA TYR A 115 -13.59 -10.82 3.04
C TYR A 115 -13.38 -11.22 1.57
N TRP A 116 -12.21 -11.74 1.23
CA TRP A 116 -11.91 -12.21 -0.12
C TRP A 116 -12.83 -13.37 -0.56
N GLY A 117 -13.07 -14.35 0.31
CA GLY A 117 -13.96 -15.46 0.02
C GLY A 117 -15.44 -15.07 -0.05
N ASN A 118 -15.86 -13.99 0.62
CA ASN A 118 -17.20 -13.45 0.48
C ASN A 118 -17.34 -12.67 -0.84
N PHE A 119 -16.42 -11.77 -1.14
CA PHE A 119 -16.40 -11.02 -2.39
C PHE A 119 -16.42 -11.96 -3.61
N ALA A 120 -15.62 -13.03 -3.60
CA ALA A 120 -15.63 -14.02 -4.68
C ALA A 120 -16.97 -14.77 -4.83
N ARG A 121 -17.76 -14.90 -3.75
CA ARG A 121 -19.05 -15.60 -3.76
C ARG A 121 -20.23 -14.71 -4.10
N SER A 122 -20.21 -13.45 -3.67
CA SER A 122 -21.39 -12.58 -3.73
C SER A 122 -21.17 -11.21 -4.36
N GLY A 123 -19.92 -10.84 -4.69
CA GLY A 123 -19.56 -9.44 -4.91
C GLY A 123 -19.80 -8.64 -3.64
#